data_AF-A0A645JIK5-F1
#
_entry.id   AF-A0A645JIK5-F1
#
_cell.length_a   1.000
_cell.length_b   1.000
_cell.length_c   1.000
_cell.angle_alpha   90.00
_cell.angle_beta   90.00
_cell.angle_gamma   90.00
#
_symmetry.space_group_name_H-M   'P 1'
#
loop_
_entity.id
_entity.type
_entity.pdbx_description
1 polymer ?
#
loop_
_entity_poly.entity_id
_entity_poly.type
_entity_poly.pdbx_seq_one_letter_code
_entity_poly.pdbx_strand_id
1 'polypeptide(L)'
;MRHEREGLRADASVERAHLTVLRGSSGGHEYQVHTRHLADLDARLRENNEALMPAHLIAALADYLQAPEPALHLTPVTVTVDRLGIIRDESAGDSSVHTLNFPELTARDRRLHLAMLARISRDEALEAVEMVRDQEHRFMLI
;
A
#
# COMPACT_ATOMS: atom_id res chain seq x y z
N MET A 1 -4.41 -1.42 9.78
CA MET A 1 -5.86 -1.16 9.57
C MET A 1 -6.62 -2.31 8.90
N ARG A 2 -6.64 -2.49 7.56
CA ARG A 2 -7.47 -3.57 6.95
C ARG A 2 -6.99 -4.99 7.25
N HIS A 3 -5.70 -5.27 7.02
CA HIS A 3 -5.07 -6.55 7.38
C HIS A 3 -5.10 -6.80 8.90
N GLU A 4 -4.91 -5.73 9.67
CA GLU A 4 -4.98 -5.77 11.14
C GLU A 4 -6.39 -6.12 11.66
N ARG A 5 -7.45 -5.58 11.05
CA ARG A 5 -8.83 -5.97 11.33
C ARG A 5 -9.08 -7.45 11.02
N GLU A 6 -8.51 -7.96 9.93
CA GLU A 6 -8.63 -9.38 9.56
C GLU A 6 -7.91 -10.28 10.58
N GLY A 7 -6.71 -9.90 11.01
CA GLY A 7 -6.00 -10.58 12.11
C GLY A 7 -6.82 -10.60 13.39
N LEU A 8 -7.32 -9.43 13.83
CA LEU A 8 -8.15 -9.33 15.04
C LEU A 8 -9.44 -10.16 14.96
N ARG A 9 -10.04 -10.30 13.77
CA ARG A 9 -11.22 -11.17 13.56
C ARG A 9 -10.86 -12.64 13.68
N ALA A 10 -9.72 -13.04 13.13
CA ALA A 10 -9.21 -14.41 13.26
C ALA A 10 -8.95 -14.73 14.74
N ASP A 11 -8.25 -13.85 15.46
CA ASP A 11 -7.94 -14.01 16.87
C ASP A 11 -9.23 -14.11 17.73
N ALA A 12 -10.20 -13.21 17.51
CA ALA A 12 -11.49 -13.26 18.21
C ALA A 12 -12.28 -14.55 17.90
N SER A 13 -12.13 -15.12 16.70
CA SER A 13 -12.79 -16.38 16.33
C SER A 13 -12.17 -17.60 17.02
N VAL A 14 -10.83 -17.63 17.13
CA VAL A 14 -10.08 -18.66 17.86
C VAL A 14 -10.42 -18.59 19.35
N GLU A 15 -10.46 -17.39 19.92
CA GLU A 15 -10.76 -17.20 21.34
C GLU A 15 -12.19 -17.62 21.70
N ARG A 16 -13.16 -17.37 20.82
CA ARG A 16 -14.54 -17.87 20.95
C ARG A 16 -14.60 -19.40 20.90
N ALA A 17 -13.82 -20.04 20.03
CA ALA A 17 -13.75 -21.49 19.96
C ALA A 17 -13.15 -22.08 21.25
N HIS A 18 -12.07 -21.48 21.77
CA HIS A 18 -11.45 -21.89 23.04
C HIS A 18 -12.42 -21.79 24.23
N LEU A 19 -13.16 -20.69 24.34
CA LEU A 19 -14.19 -20.52 25.37
C LEU A 19 -15.32 -21.55 25.27
N THR A 20 -15.67 -21.98 24.05
CA THR A 20 -16.71 -22.99 23.82
C THR A 20 -16.26 -24.37 24.32
N VAL A 21 -14.97 -24.71 24.15
CA VAL A 21 -14.37 -25.95 24.67
C VAL A 21 -14.25 -25.89 26.21
N LEU A 22 -13.75 -24.77 26.75
CA LEU A 22 -13.58 -24.57 28.20
C LEU A 22 -14.89 -24.55 28.97
N ARG A 23 -16.01 -24.15 28.34
CA ARG A 23 -17.34 -24.23 28.94
C ARG A 23 -17.75 -25.68 29.28
N GLY A 24 -17.16 -26.69 28.60
CA GLY A 24 -17.38 -28.11 28.85
C GLY A 24 -16.51 -28.73 29.95
N SER A 25 -15.39 -28.07 30.32
CA SER A 25 -14.48 -28.53 31.39
C SER A 25 -14.51 -27.53 32.55
N SER A 26 -15.23 -27.88 33.63
CA SER A 26 -15.31 -27.19 34.93
C SER A 26 -14.39 -25.97 35.10
N GLY A 27 -14.94 -24.80 34.77
CA GLY A 27 -14.23 -23.53 34.67
C GLY A 27 -14.16 -22.74 35.97
N GLY A 28 -13.12 -21.91 36.05
CA GLY A 28 -13.00 -20.88 37.08
C GLY A 28 -12.16 -19.73 36.56
N HIS A 29 -10.84 -19.90 36.59
CA HIS A 29 -9.91 -18.81 36.28
C HIS A 29 -9.66 -18.64 34.77
N GLU A 30 -9.38 -19.72 34.05
CA GLU A 30 -9.06 -19.65 32.61
C GLU A 30 -10.23 -19.12 31.79
N TYR A 31 -11.46 -19.55 32.11
CA TYR A 31 -12.67 -19.01 31.47
C TYR A 31 -12.81 -17.50 31.67
N GLN A 32 -12.56 -16.99 32.88
CA GLN A 32 -12.62 -15.54 33.16
C GLN A 32 -11.55 -14.76 32.38
N VAL A 33 -10.32 -15.28 32.32
CA VAL A 33 -9.22 -14.66 31.55
C VAL A 33 -9.56 -14.58 30.07
N HIS A 34 -10.01 -15.68 29.46
CA HIS A 34 -10.36 -15.73 28.05
C HIS A 34 -11.59 -14.84 27.72
N THR A 35 -12.60 -14.76 28.61
CA THR A 35 -13.72 -13.81 28.41
C THR A 35 -13.30 -12.35 28.44
N ARG A 36 -12.32 -11.99 29.30
CA ARG A 36 -11.76 -10.64 29.35
C ARG A 36 -10.95 -10.34 28.08
N HIS A 37 -10.12 -11.29 27.66
CA HIS A 37 -9.33 -11.15 26.44
C HIS A 37 -10.20 -10.98 25.19
N LEU A 38 -11.31 -11.73 25.09
CA LEU A 38 -12.30 -11.57 24.03
C LEU A 38 -12.94 -10.18 24.06
N ALA A 39 -13.27 -9.64 25.23
CA ALA A 39 -13.83 -8.29 25.35
C ALA A 39 -12.84 -7.22 24.86
N ASP A 40 -11.54 -7.40 25.15
CA ASP A 40 -10.47 -6.51 24.67
C ASP A 40 -10.31 -6.59 23.14
N LEU A 41 -10.37 -7.80 22.56
CA LEU A 41 -10.34 -7.99 21.10
C LEU A 41 -11.56 -7.36 20.41
N ASP A 42 -12.75 -7.53 20.98
CA ASP A 42 -13.98 -6.93 20.45
C ASP A 42 -13.94 -5.39 20.55
N ALA A 43 -13.35 -4.81 21.61
CA ALA A 43 -13.15 -3.37 21.73
C ALA A 43 -12.21 -2.84 20.63
N ARG A 44 -11.07 -3.50 20.42
CA ARG A 44 -10.11 -3.16 19.34
C ARG A 44 -10.74 -3.30 17.96
N LEU A 45 -11.60 -4.30 17.74
CA LEU A 45 -12.32 -4.47 16.49
C LEU A 45 -13.32 -3.35 16.24
N ARG A 46 -14.02 -2.86 17.26
CA ARG A 46 -14.93 -1.71 17.12
C ARG A 46 -14.18 -0.45 16.77
N GLU A 47 -13.07 -0.17 17.46
CA GLU A 47 -12.22 0.99 17.18
C GLU A 47 -11.66 0.93 15.74
N ASN A 48 -11.13 -0.21 15.30
CA ASN A 48 -10.65 -0.37 13.94
C ASN A 48 -11.77 -0.26 12.89
N ASN A 49 -12.99 -0.72 13.19
CA ASN A 49 -14.13 -0.55 12.29
C ASN A 49 -14.57 0.91 12.20
N GLU A 50 -14.56 1.63 13.32
CA GLU A 50 -14.88 3.06 13.36
C GLU A 50 -13.90 3.86 12.50
N ALA A 51 -12.60 3.60 12.62
CA ALA A 51 -11.56 4.22 11.78
C ALA A 51 -11.72 3.89 10.28
N LEU A 52 -12.38 2.79 9.95
CA LEU A 52 -12.68 2.37 8.57
C LEU A 52 -14.06 2.81 8.09
N MET A 53 -14.81 3.61 8.87
CA MET A 53 -16.10 4.13 8.45
C MET A 53 -15.95 5.02 7.21
N PRO A 54 -16.93 5.00 6.28
CA PRO A 54 -16.85 5.75 5.03
C PRO A 54 -16.56 7.24 5.23
N ALA A 55 -17.15 7.86 6.26
CA ALA A 55 -16.93 9.27 6.57
C ALA A 55 -15.44 9.57 6.86
N HIS A 56 -14.78 8.74 7.68
CA HIS A 56 -13.36 8.88 7.99
C HIS A 56 -12.48 8.59 6.78
N LEU A 57 -12.85 7.62 5.94
CA LEU A 57 -12.11 7.31 4.71
C LEU A 57 -12.20 8.44 3.68
N ILE A 58 -13.37 9.07 3.55
CA ILE A 58 -13.58 10.21 2.63
C ILE A 58 -12.81 11.43 3.15
N ALA A 59 -12.85 11.71 4.46
CA ALA A 59 -12.07 12.79 5.06
C ALA A 59 -10.56 12.56 4.83
N ALA A 60 -10.05 11.37 5.14
CA ALA A 60 -8.65 11.04 4.91
C ALA A 60 -8.24 11.10 3.42
N LEU A 61 -9.15 10.76 2.50
CA LEU A 61 -8.93 10.93 1.07
C LEU A 61 -8.90 12.40 0.67
N ALA A 62 -9.81 13.22 1.20
CA ALA A 62 -9.83 14.65 0.93
C ALA A 62 -8.55 15.32 1.43
N ASP A 63 -8.10 14.98 2.63
CA ASP A 63 -6.84 15.46 3.19
C ASP A 63 -5.64 15.04 2.32
N TYR A 64 -5.63 13.78 1.85
CA TYR A 64 -4.61 13.29 0.93
C TYR A 64 -4.61 14.01 -0.42
N LEU A 65 -5.78 14.31 -0.98
CA LEU A 65 -5.90 15.05 -2.25
C LEU A 65 -5.48 16.52 -2.10
N GLN A 66 -5.60 17.09 -0.90
CA GLN A 66 -5.14 18.46 -0.60
C GLN A 66 -3.63 18.54 -0.40
N ALA A 67 -3.00 17.48 0.12
CA ALA A 67 -1.56 17.41 0.34
C ALA A 67 -1.03 16.00 0.02
N PRO A 68 -0.83 15.68 -1.28
CA PRO A 68 -0.40 14.34 -1.70
C PRO A 68 1.09 14.08 -1.45
N GLU A 69 1.92 15.11 -1.28
CA GLU A 69 3.38 15.06 -1.21
C GLU A 69 3.93 14.06 -0.18
N PRO A 70 3.37 13.92 1.03
CA PRO A 70 3.86 12.96 2.02
C PRO A 70 3.77 11.49 1.57
N ALA A 71 2.82 11.17 0.69
CA ALA A 71 2.59 9.81 0.21
C ALA A 71 2.80 9.62 -1.30
N LEU A 72 3.01 10.71 -2.04
CA LEU A 72 3.33 10.71 -3.46
C LEU A 72 4.28 11.86 -3.77
N HIS A 73 5.58 11.56 -3.84
CA HIS A 73 6.60 12.54 -4.23
C HIS A 73 7.68 11.91 -5.09
N LEU A 74 8.38 12.78 -5.82
CA LEU A 74 9.54 12.46 -6.63
C LEU A 74 10.80 12.96 -5.92
N THR A 75 11.72 12.07 -5.60
CA THR A 75 13.03 12.44 -5.05
C THR A 75 14.07 12.27 -6.14
N PRO A 76 14.86 13.31 -6.48
CA PRO A 76 15.92 13.15 -7.47
C PRO A 76 17.00 12.21 -6.93
N VAL A 77 17.38 11.22 -7.75
CA VAL A 77 18.45 10.26 -7.44
C VAL A 77 19.52 10.37 -8.53
N THR A 78 20.76 10.53 -8.08
CA THR A 78 21.94 10.61 -8.94
C THR A 78 22.82 9.40 -8.70
N VAL A 79 23.12 8.66 -9.77
CA VAL A 79 23.99 7.48 -9.70
C VAL A 79 25.07 7.59 -10.78
N THR A 80 26.32 7.45 -10.36
CA THR A 80 27.49 7.37 -11.25
C THR A 80 27.78 5.92 -11.62
N VAL A 81 27.84 5.65 -12.92
CA VAL A 81 27.94 4.30 -13.49
C VAL A 81 29.07 4.25 -14.53
N ASP A 82 29.92 3.23 -14.48
CA ASP A 82 30.94 2.96 -15.52
C ASP A 82 30.30 2.33 -16.77
N ARG A 83 31.03 2.25 -17.91
CA ARG A 83 30.59 1.63 -19.17
C ARG A 83 30.13 0.17 -19.04
N LEU A 84 30.50 -0.50 -17.95
CA LEU A 84 30.09 -1.87 -17.61
C LEU A 84 28.84 -1.95 -16.72
N GLY A 85 28.21 -0.82 -16.37
CA GLY A 85 26.99 -0.82 -15.54
C GLY A 85 27.24 -0.88 -14.02
N ILE A 86 28.48 -0.70 -13.56
CA ILE A 86 28.85 -0.77 -12.14
C ILE A 86 28.72 0.61 -11.49
N ILE A 87 28.02 0.67 -10.34
CA ILE A 87 27.89 1.89 -9.52
C ILE A 87 29.24 2.22 -8.88
N ARG A 88 29.69 3.47 -9.03
CA ARG A 88 30.91 4.01 -8.45
C ARG A 88 30.57 5.25 -7.63
N ASP A 89 31.24 5.46 -6.51
CA ASP A 89 31.20 6.77 -5.83
C ASP A 89 31.98 7.79 -6.65
N GLU A 90 31.51 9.04 -6.72
CA GLU A 90 32.08 10.12 -7.54
C GLU A 90 33.62 10.21 -7.38
N SER A 91 34.36 9.62 -8.31
CA SER A 91 35.81 9.75 -8.38
C SER A 91 36.16 10.75 -9.48
N ALA A 92 36.69 11.89 -9.04
CA ALA A 92 37.09 13.01 -9.89
C ALA A 92 38.00 12.58 -11.06
N GLY A 93 37.49 12.71 -12.28
CA GLY A 93 38.32 12.83 -13.49
C GLY A 93 38.32 11.67 -14.49
N ASP A 94 37.60 10.57 -14.25
CA ASP A 94 37.62 9.42 -15.17
C ASP A 94 36.58 9.55 -16.31
N SER A 95 37.06 9.63 -17.55
CA SER A 95 36.24 9.77 -18.78
C SER A 95 35.36 8.54 -19.10
N SER A 96 35.45 7.48 -18.31
CA SER A 96 34.67 6.25 -18.42
C SER A 96 33.37 6.28 -17.62
N VAL A 97 33.18 7.25 -16.71
CA VAL A 97 32.02 7.30 -15.81
C VAL A 97 30.92 8.21 -16.36
N HIS A 98 29.67 7.75 -16.31
CA HIS A 98 28.47 8.48 -16.69
C HIS A 98 27.59 8.72 -15.47
N THR A 99 27.09 9.94 -15.30
CA THR A 99 26.13 10.27 -14.23
C THR A 99 24.72 10.16 -14.77
N LEU A 100 23.92 9.26 -14.19
CA LEU A 100 22.50 9.13 -14.48
C LEU A 100 21.71 9.91 -13.43
N ASN A 101 20.75 10.70 -13.89
CA ASN A 101 19.81 11.41 -13.05
C ASN A 101 18.40 10.93 -13.38
N PHE A 102 17.74 10.34 -12.39
CA PHE A 102 16.36 9.89 -12.52
C PHE A 102 15.60 10.20 -11.22
N PRO A 103 14.32 10.58 -11.31
CA PRO A 103 13.49 10.74 -10.14
C PRO A 103 13.00 9.37 -9.63
N GLU A 104 13.17 9.14 -8.33
CA GLU A 104 12.57 8.03 -7.62
C GLU A 104 11.14 8.42 -7.18
N LEU A 105 10.17 7.60 -7.58
CA LEU A 105 8.77 7.78 -7.21
C LEU A 105 8.47 6.95 -5.96
N THR A 106 8.13 7.65 -4.88
CA THR A 106 7.52 7.01 -3.71
C THR A 106 6.02 7.02 -3.89
N ALA A 107 5.43 5.83 -4.08
CA ALA A 107 3.99 5.66 -4.20
C ALA A 107 3.35 5.29 -2.86
N ARG A 108 2.01 5.40 -2.78
CA ARG A 108 1.19 5.07 -1.61
C ARG A 108 1.48 3.70 -0.98
N ASP A 109 1.90 2.71 -1.77
CA ASP A 109 2.18 1.34 -1.30
C ASP A 109 3.61 1.13 -0.76
N ARG A 110 4.38 2.21 -0.53
CA ARG A 110 5.80 2.16 -0.10
C ARG A 110 6.71 1.32 -1.02
N ARG A 111 6.26 1.02 -2.24
CA ARG A 111 7.09 0.41 -3.26
C ARG A 111 7.96 1.48 -3.89
N LEU A 112 9.25 1.18 -4.01
CA LEU A 112 10.22 2.03 -4.68
C LEU A 112 10.08 1.81 -6.19
N HIS A 113 9.71 2.87 -6.92
CA HIS A 113 9.59 2.84 -8.37
C HIS A 113 10.62 3.78 -8.97
N LEU A 114 11.41 3.29 -9.92
CA LEU A 114 12.21 4.14 -10.80
C LEU A 114 11.29 4.71 -11.86
N ALA A 115 11.10 6.04 -11.86
CA ALA A 115 10.25 6.72 -12.81
C ALA A 115 11.11 7.50 -13.83
N MET A 116 10.78 7.36 -15.11
CA MET A 116 11.32 8.24 -16.14
C MET A 116 10.24 9.25 -16.50
N LEU A 117 10.53 10.54 -16.33
CA LEU A 117 9.61 11.59 -16.75
C LEU A 117 9.64 11.67 -18.28
N ALA A 118 8.54 11.28 -18.91
CA ALA A 118 8.30 11.50 -20.33
C ALA A 118 7.32 12.66 -20.49
N ARG A 119 7.61 13.55 -21.44
CA ARG A 119 6.68 14.61 -21.84
C ARG A 119 5.89 14.11 -23.04
N ILE A 120 4.60 13.88 -22.85
CA ILE A 120 3.69 13.42 -23.90
C ILE A 120 2.73 14.57 -24.21
N SER A 121 2.40 14.77 -25.49
CA SER A 121 1.39 15.76 -25.85
C SER A 121 0.01 15.30 -25.42
N ARG A 122 -0.86 16.22 -25.00
CA ARG A 122 -2.21 15.88 -24.54
C ARG A 122 -3.02 15.19 -25.63
N ASP A 123 -2.90 15.65 -26.87
CA ASP A 123 -3.67 15.15 -28.00
C ASP A 123 -3.25 13.71 -28.34
N GLU A 124 -1.95 13.42 -28.33
CA GLU A 124 -1.40 12.07 -28.51
C GLU A 124 -1.82 11.12 -27.37
N ALA A 125 -1.84 11.60 -26.13
CA ALA A 125 -2.30 10.80 -24.99
C ALA A 125 -3.80 10.46 -25.11
N LEU A 126 -4.62 11.39 -25.60
CA LEU A 126 -6.05 11.13 -25.83
C LEU A 126 -6.28 10.16 -26.98
N GLU A 127 -5.60 10.37 -28.12
CA GLU A 127 -5.68 9.48 -29.28
C GLU A 127 -5.27 8.04 -28.92
N ALA A 128 -4.21 7.88 -28.12
CA ALA A 128 -3.78 6.57 -27.64
C ALA A 128 -4.83 5.89 -26.76
N VAL A 129 -5.50 6.64 -25.88
CA VAL A 129 -6.57 6.10 -25.02
C VAL A 129 -7.81 5.73 -25.85
N GLU A 130 -8.18 6.54 -26.82
CA GLU A 130 -9.30 6.25 -27.74
C GLU A 130 -9.01 5.00 -28.58
N MET A 131 -7.80 4.87 -29.12
CA MET A 131 -7.39 3.70 -29.90
C MET A 131 -7.44 2.40 -29.06
N VAL A 132 -7.04 2.43 -27.78
CA VAL A 132 -7.11 1.27 -26.90
C VAL A 132 -8.57 0.91 -26.58
N ARG A 133 -9.43 1.91 -26.32
CA ARG A 133 -10.85 1.67 -26.10
C ARG A 133 -11.53 1.07 -27.33
N ASP A 134 -11.24 1.56 -28.52
CA ASP A 134 -11.77 0.99 -29.76
C ASP A 134 -11.33 -0.48 -29.98
N GLN A 135 -10.15 -0.85 -29.49
CA GLN A 135 -9.68 -2.24 -29.51
C GLN A 135 -10.40 -3.12 -28.47
N GLU A 136 -10.68 -2.61 -27.26
CA GLU A 136 -11.41 -3.34 -26.23
C GLU A 136 -12.90 -3.56 -26.59
N HIS A 137 -13.49 -2.66 -27.39
CA HIS A 137 -14.88 -2.76 -27.84
C HIS A 137 -15.09 -3.73 -29.02
N ARG A 138 -14.04 -4.42 -29.51
CA ARG A 138 -14.18 -5.51 -30.49
C ARG A 138 -14.73 -6.79 -29.82
N PHE A 139 -16.04 -6.85 -29.64
CA PHE A 139 -16.72 -8.12 -29.41
C PHE A 139 -16.68 -8.97 -30.68
N MET A 140 -16.12 -10.17 -30.59
CA MET A 140 -16.26 -11.21 -31.62
C MET A 140 -17.67 -11.79 -31.48
N LEU A 141 -18.60 -11.38 -32.35
CA LEU A 141 -19.86 -12.11 -32.53
C LEU A 141 -19.52 -13.42 -33.25
N ILE A 142 -19.58 -14.55 -32.52
CA ILE A 142 -19.59 -15.91 -33.07
C ILE A 142 -21.04 -16.36 -33.18
#